data_AF-A0A9X0A1J6-F1
#
_entry.id   AF-A0A9X0A1J6-F1
#
_cell.length_a   1.000
_cell.length_b   1.000
_cell.length_c   1.000
_cell.angle_alpha   90.00
_cell.angle_beta   90.00
_cell.angle_gamma   90.00
#
_symmetry.space_group_name_H-M   'P 1'
#
loop_
_entity.id
_entity.type
_entity.pdbx_description
1 polymer ?
#
loop_
_entity_poly.entity_id
_entity_poly.type
_entity_poly.pdbx_seq_one_letter_code
_entity_poly.pdbx_strand_id
1 'polypeptide(L)'
;MLKRKLLKPLYWTYMGLLWTQSITAIVWVILIATNKNEDGPTLVTKLLLVVGVVITLPGDIPSFVWSSCITSHKCIPWYYLTYYDFALFLSIPSVIIFFLVLRTEFLRLDQEAQYSVLGGEVDSLFSIHSQSTEHS
;
A
#
# COMPACT_ATOMS: atom_id res chain seq x y z
N MET A 1 -33.96 20.99 6.87
CA MET A 1 -34.03 20.48 5.49
C MET A 1 -32.76 20.74 4.67
N LEU A 2 -32.09 21.90 4.82
CA LEU A 2 -30.84 22.26 4.12
C LEU A 2 -29.68 21.27 4.32
N LYS A 3 -29.48 20.77 5.56
CA LYS A 3 -28.40 19.82 5.89
C LYS A 3 -28.43 18.56 5.01
N ARG A 4 -29.60 17.97 4.75
CA ARG A 4 -29.73 16.73 3.95
C ARG A 4 -29.34 16.91 2.46
N LYS A 5 -29.56 18.10 1.90
CA LYS A 5 -29.25 18.39 0.48
C LYS A 5 -27.74 18.54 0.23
N LEU A 6 -26.97 19.00 1.23
CA LEU A 6 -25.51 19.11 1.14
C LEU A 6 -24.79 17.80 1.48
N LEU A 7 -25.35 17.00 2.39
CA LEU A 7 -24.75 15.71 2.78
C LEU A 7 -24.66 14.72 1.62
N LYS A 8 -25.66 14.70 0.73
CA LYS A 8 -25.70 13.78 -0.41
C LYS A 8 -24.54 13.99 -1.39
N PRO A 9 -24.31 15.19 -1.96
CA PRO A 9 -23.15 15.40 -2.84
C PRO A 9 -21.83 15.22 -2.10
N LEU A 10 -21.72 15.67 -0.84
CA LEU A 10 -20.52 15.46 -0.03
C LEU A 10 -20.17 13.96 0.13
N TYR A 11 -21.17 13.14 0.43
CA TYR A 11 -21.02 11.69 0.54
C TYR A 11 -20.56 11.06 -0.78
N TRP A 12 -21.14 11.48 -1.92
CA TRP A 12 -20.74 10.97 -3.23
C TRP A 12 -19.33 11.42 -3.63
N THR A 13 -18.94 12.65 -3.33
CA THR A 13 -17.57 13.13 -3.56
C THR A 13 -16.57 12.35 -2.69
N TYR A 14 -16.90 12.13 -1.42
CA TYR A 14 -16.08 11.33 -0.52
C TYR A 14 -15.92 9.88 -1.03
N MET A 15 -17.02 9.26 -1.46
CA MET A 15 -16.96 7.93 -2.08
C MET A 15 -16.11 7.95 -3.34
N GLY A 16 -16.28 8.93 -4.23
CA GLY A 16 -15.45 9.08 -5.43
C GLY A 16 -13.95 9.15 -5.10
N LEU A 17 -13.58 9.94 -4.09
CA LEU A 17 -12.19 10.05 -3.63
C LEU A 17 -11.63 8.73 -3.10
N LEU A 18 -12.41 8.01 -2.27
CA LEU A 18 -12.00 6.69 -1.78
C LEU A 18 -11.75 5.72 -2.94
N TRP A 19 -12.66 5.65 -3.90
CA TRP A 19 -12.49 4.79 -5.07
C TRP A 19 -11.27 5.17 -5.91
N THR A 20 -11.02 6.47 -6.11
CA THR A 20 -9.80 6.91 -6.83
C THR A 20 -8.53 6.53 -6.07
N GLN A 21 -8.53 6.59 -4.74
CA GLN A 21 -7.41 6.16 -3.91
C GLN A 21 -7.18 4.66 -4.02
N SER A 22 -8.23 3.83 -3.93
CA SER A 22 -8.12 2.37 -4.08
C SER A 22 -7.63 1.97 -5.47
N ILE A 23 -8.17 2.58 -6.55
CA ILE A 23 -7.70 2.32 -7.92
C ILE A 23 -6.23 2.69 -8.07
N THR A 24 -5.83 3.85 -7.54
CA THR A 24 -4.44 4.29 -7.57
C THR A 24 -3.54 3.29 -6.84
N ALA A 25 -3.94 2.83 -5.66
CA ALA A 25 -3.19 1.83 -4.91
C ALA A 25 -3.00 0.53 -5.71
N ILE A 26 -4.05 0.01 -6.35
CA ILE A 26 -3.96 -1.18 -7.21
C ILE A 26 -2.94 -0.98 -8.34
N VAL A 27 -3.01 0.17 -9.03
CA VAL A 27 -2.08 0.50 -10.13
C VAL A 27 -0.63 0.53 -9.63
N TRP A 28 -0.38 1.16 -8.48
CA TRP A 28 0.95 1.20 -7.86
C TRP A 28 1.47 -0.19 -7.53
N VAL A 29 0.63 -1.06 -6.98
CA VAL A 29 1.02 -2.44 -6.65
C VAL A 29 1.36 -3.24 -7.90
N ILE A 30 0.60 -3.08 -8.98
CA ILE A 30 0.90 -3.72 -10.26
C ILE A 30 2.24 -3.23 -10.81
N LEU A 31 2.51 -1.92 -10.78
CA LEU A 31 3.79 -1.36 -11.21
C LEU A 31 4.96 -1.93 -10.38
N ILE A 32 4.80 -2.01 -9.06
CA ILE A 32 5.82 -2.60 -8.17
C ILE A 32 6.03 -4.09 -8.44
N ALA A 33 4.95 -4.85 -8.65
CA ALA A 33 5.00 -6.28 -8.92
C ALA A 33 5.63 -6.60 -10.29
N THR A 34 5.36 -5.78 -11.30
CA THR A 34 5.89 -5.93 -12.66
C THR A 34 7.31 -5.39 -12.83
N ASN A 35 7.80 -4.58 -11.89
CA ASN A 35 9.15 -4.05 -11.93
C ASN A 35 10.18 -5.19 -11.76
N LYS A 36 11.05 -5.36 -12.77
CA LYS A 36 12.10 -6.39 -12.82
C LYS A 36 13.47 -5.91 -12.37
N ASN A 37 13.61 -4.64 -11.95
CA ASN A 37 14.89 -4.12 -11.48
C ASN A 37 15.39 -4.91 -10.27
N GLU A 38 16.66 -5.30 -10.30
CA GLU A 38 17.31 -6.06 -9.22
C GLU A 38 17.48 -5.23 -7.93
N ASP A 39 17.57 -3.90 -8.06
CA ASP A 39 17.58 -2.95 -6.94
C ASP A 39 16.18 -2.68 -6.34
N GLY A 40 15.16 -3.40 -6.82
CA GLY A 40 13.77 -3.24 -6.42
C GLY A 40 13.42 -3.95 -5.11
N PRO A 41 12.17 -3.77 -4.63
CA PRO A 41 11.69 -4.46 -3.43
C PRO A 41 11.81 -5.98 -3.59
N THR A 42 12.08 -6.66 -2.47
CA THR A 42 12.29 -8.12 -2.48
C THR A 42 11.06 -8.86 -3.02
N LEU A 43 11.26 -10.05 -3.60
CA LEU A 43 10.17 -10.87 -4.15
C LEU A 43 9.11 -11.21 -3.08
N VAL A 44 9.55 -11.40 -1.84
CA VAL A 44 8.67 -11.60 -0.67
C VAL A 44 7.83 -10.35 -0.40
N THR A 45 8.44 -9.15 -0.42
CA THR A 45 7.71 -7.88 -0.28
C THR A 45 6.63 -7.75 -1.35
N LYS A 46 6.97 -8.01 -2.62
CA LYS A 46 6.01 -7.93 -3.75
C LYS A 46 4.81 -8.85 -3.56
N LEU A 47 5.04 -10.10 -3.15
CA LEU A 47 3.99 -11.06 -2.85
C LEU A 47 3.09 -10.60 -1.69
N LEU A 48 3.69 -10.14 -0.59
CA LEU A 48 2.92 -9.60 0.54
C LEU A 48 2.06 -8.40 0.12
N LEU A 49 2.59 -7.52 -0.72
CA LEU A 49 1.90 -6.33 -1.21
C LEU A 49 0.68 -6.69 -2.06
N VAL A 50 0.83 -7.65 -2.97
CA VAL A 50 -0.29 -8.17 -3.78
C VAL A 50 -1.35 -8.83 -2.90
N VAL A 51 -0.94 -9.68 -1.96
CA VAL A 51 -1.86 -10.36 -1.03
C VAL A 51 -2.59 -9.33 -0.15
N GLY A 52 -1.88 -8.32 0.36
CA GLY A 52 -2.47 -7.23 1.14
C GLY A 52 -3.55 -6.48 0.36
N VAL A 53 -3.29 -6.08 -0.88
CA VAL A 53 -4.31 -5.43 -1.74
C VAL A 53 -5.52 -6.34 -1.94
N VAL A 54 -5.31 -7.60 -2.32
CA VAL A 54 -6.41 -8.54 -2.58
C VAL A 54 -7.31 -8.73 -1.36
N ILE A 55 -6.72 -8.76 -0.15
CA ILE A 55 -7.46 -8.86 1.11
C ILE A 55 -8.19 -7.54 1.46
N THR A 56 -7.66 -6.39 1.03
CA THR A 56 -8.25 -5.07 1.30
C THR A 56 -9.41 -4.72 0.38
N LEU A 57 -9.38 -5.19 -0.86
CA LEU A 57 -10.39 -4.87 -1.87
C LEU A 57 -11.83 -5.14 -1.39
N PRO A 58 -12.15 -6.26 -0.73
CA PRO A 58 -13.47 -6.46 -0.15
C PRO A 58 -13.85 -5.44 0.92
N GLY A 59 -12.88 -4.92 1.67
CA GLY A 59 -13.06 -3.92 2.72
C GLY A 59 -13.28 -2.49 2.19
N ASP A 60 -12.71 -2.17 1.02
CA ASP A 60 -12.86 -0.85 0.37
C ASP A 60 -14.22 -0.69 -0.35
N ILE A 61 -14.91 -1.80 -0.62
CA ILE A 61 -16.22 -1.77 -1.26
C ILE A 61 -17.28 -1.33 -0.24
N PRO A 62 -18.05 -0.26 -0.52
CA PRO A 62 -19.10 0.19 0.38
C PRO A 62 -20.12 -0.92 0.69
N SER A 63 -20.55 -1.00 1.95
CA SER A 63 -21.48 -2.02 2.43
C SER A 63 -22.83 -2.06 1.67
N PHE A 64 -23.26 -0.95 1.08
CA PHE A 64 -24.47 -0.90 0.24
C PHE A 64 -24.30 -1.62 -1.11
N VAL A 65 -23.07 -1.68 -1.65
CA VAL A 65 -22.73 -2.45 -2.85
C VAL A 65 -22.74 -3.92 -2.50
N TRP A 66 -22.16 -4.30 -1.36
CA TRP A 66 -22.24 -5.65 -0.82
C TRP A 66 -23.67 -6.11 -0.60
N SER A 67 -24.52 -5.25 -0.02
CA SER A 67 -25.94 -5.57 0.10
C SER A 67 -26.59 -5.71 -1.27
N SER A 68 -26.23 -4.93 -2.28
CA SER A 68 -26.85 -5.08 -3.62
C SER A 68 -26.43 -6.39 -4.32
N CYS A 69 -25.16 -6.80 -4.18
CA CYS A 69 -24.63 -8.04 -4.74
C CYS A 69 -25.14 -9.30 -4.01
N ILE A 70 -25.15 -9.29 -2.67
CA ILE A 70 -25.46 -10.50 -1.88
C ILE A 70 -26.98 -10.65 -1.66
N THR A 71 -27.71 -9.54 -1.45
CA THR A 71 -29.17 -9.61 -1.17
C THR A 71 -30.01 -9.94 -2.41
N SER A 72 -29.40 -10.03 -3.59
CA SER A 72 -30.04 -10.61 -4.79
C SER A 72 -30.27 -12.13 -4.66
N HIS A 73 -29.54 -12.81 -3.78
CA HIS A 73 -29.83 -14.18 -3.36
C HIS A 73 -30.42 -14.17 -1.95
N LYS A 74 -31.70 -14.52 -1.83
CA LYS A 74 -32.31 -14.89 -0.54
C LYS A 74 -31.43 -15.94 0.13
N CYS A 75 -30.88 -15.64 1.31
CA CYS A 75 -30.59 -16.56 2.43
C CYS A 75 -29.37 -16.06 3.23
N ILE A 76 -29.61 -15.56 4.44
CA ILE A 76 -29.26 -16.19 5.73
C ILE A 76 -29.41 -15.08 6.81
N PRO A 77 -30.13 -15.32 7.91
CA PRO A 77 -30.26 -14.35 8.99
C PRO A 77 -28.99 -14.36 9.86
N TRP A 78 -27.91 -13.69 9.41
CA TRP A 78 -26.77 -13.40 10.27
C TRP A 78 -27.12 -12.19 11.16
N TYR A 79 -27.95 -12.42 12.17
CA TYR A 79 -28.40 -11.38 13.12
C TYR A 79 -27.24 -10.76 13.94
N TYR A 80 -26.06 -11.40 13.93
CA TYR A 80 -24.88 -10.99 14.71
C TYR A 80 -23.65 -10.64 13.88
N LEU A 81 -23.66 -10.86 12.56
CA LEU A 81 -22.46 -10.72 11.71
C LEU A 81 -22.87 -10.02 10.42
N THR A 82 -22.65 -8.71 10.41
CA THR A 82 -22.98 -7.83 9.30
C THR A 82 -21.88 -7.91 8.24
N TYR A 83 -22.19 -7.60 6.98
CA TYR A 83 -21.17 -7.47 5.91
C TYR A 83 -20.02 -6.52 6.29
N TYR A 84 -20.34 -5.53 7.12
CA TYR A 84 -19.38 -4.60 7.70
C TYR A 84 -18.36 -5.28 8.62
N ASP A 85 -18.79 -6.26 9.42
CA ASP A 85 -17.92 -6.96 10.38
C ASP A 85 -16.91 -7.86 9.65
N PHE A 86 -17.32 -8.46 8.52
CA PHE A 86 -16.42 -9.23 7.66
C PHE A 86 -15.38 -8.33 6.95
N ALA A 87 -15.81 -7.18 6.42
CA ALA A 87 -14.91 -6.17 5.86
C ALA A 87 -13.90 -5.67 6.89
N LEU A 88 -14.35 -5.43 8.13
CA LEU A 88 -13.50 -4.97 9.23
C LEU A 88 -12.53 -6.05 9.73
N PHE A 89 -12.98 -7.31 9.75
CA PHE A 89 -12.10 -8.44 10.08
C PHE A 89 -11.00 -8.65 9.04
N LEU A 90 -11.27 -8.39 7.76
CA LEU A 90 -10.26 -8.47 6.69
C LEU A 90 -9.34 -7.25 6.65
N SER A 91 -9.80 -6.07 7.07
CA SER A 91 -8.99 -4.85 7.04
C SER A 91 -7.88 -4.84 8.09
N ILE A 92 -8.14 -5.37 9.30
CA ILE A 92 -7.12 -5.47 10.37
C ILE A 92 -5.85 -6.23 9.93
N PRO A 93 -5.93 -7.48 9.43
CA PRO A 93 -4.75 -8.21 8.99
C PRO A 93 -4.10 -7.58 7.76
N SER A 94 -4.89 -6.96 6.87
CA SER A 94 -4.34 -6.20 5.74
C SER A 94 -3.44 -5.05 6.21
N VAL A 95 -3.91 -4.21 7.13
CA VAL A 95 -3.13 -3.08 7.65
C VAL A 95 -1.84 -3.57 8.32
N ILE A 96 -1.89 -4.69 9.05
CA ILE A 96 -0.70 -5.29 9.65
C ILE A 96 0.30 -5.72 8.56
N ILE A 97 -0.17 -6.39 7.50
CA ILE A 97 0.67 -6.82 6.37
C ILE A 97 1.30 -5.59 5.69
N PHE A 98 0.52 -4.55 5.39
CA PHE A 98 1.04 -3.32 4.81
C PHE A 98 2.06 -2.62 5.70
N PHE A 99 1.82 -2.59 7.01
CA PHE A 99 2.77 -2.01 7.96
C PHE A 99 4.09 -2.79 7.98
N LEU A 100 4.04 -4.12 7.95
CA LEU A 100 5.24 -4.95 7.87
C LEU A 100 6.02 -4.70 6.57
N VAL A 101 5.32 -4.64 5.43
CA VAL A 101 5.92 -4.30 4.13
C VAL A 101 6.61 -2.95 4.17
N LEU A 102 5.92 -1.91 4.64
CA LEU A 102 6.47 -0.55 4.73
C LEU A 102 7.68 -0.51 5.65
N ARG A 103 7.63 -1.21 6.79
CA ARG A 103 8.75 -1.28 7.72
C ARG A 103 9.97 -1.95 7.10
N THR A 104 9.77 -3.07 6.39
CA THR A 104 10.87 -3.79 5.72
C THR A 104 11.50 -2.93 4.63
N GLU A 105 10.70 -2.26 3.80
CA GLU A 105 11.24 -1.38 2.75
C GLU A 105 11.89 -0.13 3.32
N PHE A 106 11.36 0.44 4.41
CA PHE A 106 12.00 1.56 5.10
C PHE A 106 13.40 1.21 5.61
N LEU A 107 13.56 0.03 6.23
CA LEU A 107 14.88 -0.43 6.70
C LEU A 107 15.85 -0.71 5.56
N ARG A 108 15.36 -1.26 4.44
CA ARG A 108 16.20 -1.47 3.25
C ARG A 108 16.72 -0.14 2.68
N LEU A 109 15.83 0.85 2.55
CA LEU A 109 16.19 2.18 2.04
C LEU A 109 17.16 2.91 2.99
N ASP A 110 17.02 2.76 4.30
CA ASP A 110 17.96 3.33 5.28
C ASP A 110 19.36 2.71 5.14
N GLN A 111 19.45 1.39 4.94
CA GLN A 111 20.71 0.70 4.68
C GLN A 111 21.35 1.17 3.37
N GLU A 112 20.58 1.24 2.28
CA GLU A 112 21.07 1.73 0.99
C GLU A 112 21.57 3.18 1.08
N ALA A 113 20.86 4.04 1.82
CA ALA A 113 21.30 5.40 2.08
C ALA A 113 22.65 5.44 2.83
N GLN A 114 22.82 4.63 3.89
CA GLN A 114 24.07 4.55 4.63
C GLN A 114 25.24 4.03 3.78
N TYR A 115 25.02 2.98 2.97
CA TYR A 115 26.06 2.47 2.07
C TYR A 115 26.44 3.47 0.98
N SER A 116 25.48 4.25 0.47
CA SER A 116 25.75 5.28 -0.53
C SER A 116 26.64 6.41 0.01
N VAL A 117 26.41 6.82 1.26
CA VAL A 117 27.24 7.83 1.95
C VAL A 117 28.64 7.31 2.19
N LEU A 118 28.77 6.08 2.72
CA LEU A 118 30.08 5.47 2.95
C LEU A 118 30.85 5.24 1.65
N GLY A 119 30.19 4.82 0.57
CA GLY A 119 30.81 4.67 -0.75
C GLY A 119 31.36 6.00 -1.28
N GLY A 120 30.56 7.07 -1.23
CA GLY A 120 31.01 8.40 -1.66
C GLY A 120 32.17 8.95 -0.82
N GLU A 121 32.18 8.68 0.49
CA GLU A 121 33.28 9.09 1.37
C GLU A 121 34.57 8.31 1.07
N VAL A 122 34.48 7.00 0.86
CA VAL A 122 35.62 6.15 0.49
C VAL A 122 36.21 6.55 -0.87
N ASP A 123 35.39 6.80 -1.88
CA ASP A 123 35.85 7.27 -3.20
C ASP A 123 36.56 8.62 -3.10
N SER A 124 36.07 9.52 -2.24
CA SER A 124 36.71 10.81 -2.00
C SER A 124 38.10 10.65 -1.36
N LEU A 125 38.24 9.74 -0.39
CA LEU A 125 39.52 9.43 0.26
C LEU A 125 40.54 8.82 -0.71
N PHE A 126 40.10 7.90 -1.57
CA PHE A 126 40.97 7.33 -2.60
C PHE A 126 41.41 8.37 -3.63
N SER A 127 40.54 9.30 -4.02
CA SER A 127 40.91 10.38 -4.96
C SER A 127 41.96 11.35 -4.40
N ILE A 128 41.87 11.67 -3.10
CA ILE A 128 42.84 12.52 -2.41
C ILE A 128 44.18 11.79 -2.28
N HIS A 129 44.14 10.49 -1.95
CA HIS A 129 45.36 9.69 -1.85
C HIS A 129 46.06 9.52 -3.20
N SER A 130 45.32 9.32 -4.30
CA SER A 130 45.91 9.25 -5.64
C SER A 130 46.56 10.57 -6.05
N GLN A 131 45.91 11.71 -5.80
CA GLN A 131 46.50 13.04 -6.08
C GLN A 131 47.76 13.32 -5.25
N SER A 132 47.78 12.89 -3.98
CA SER A 132 48.98 13.04 -3.13
C SER A 132 50.15 12.17 -3.61
N THR A 133 49.87 11.06 -4.28
CA THR A 133 50.90 10.12 -4.74
C THR A 133 51.49 10.54 -6.09
N GLU A 134 50.73 11.23 -6.94
CA GLU A 134 51.24 11.80 -8.22
C GLU A 134 52.07 13.09 -8.05
N HIS A 135 51.94 13.78 -6.90
CA HIS A 135 52.68 15.01 -6.61
C HIS A 135 53.94 14.83 -5.75
N SER A 136 54.33 13.59 -5.43
CA SER A 136 55.60 13.25 -4.77
C SER A 136 56.58 12.60 -5.73
#